data_AF-A0A0M3JSH1-F1
#
_entry.id   AF-A0A0M3JSH1-F1
#
_cell.length_a   1.000
_cell.length_b   1.000
_cell.length_c   1.000
_cell.angle_alpha   90.00
_cell.angle_beta   90.00
_cell.angle_gamma   90.00
#
_symmetry.space_group_name_H-M   'P 1'
#
loop_
_entity.id
_entity.type
_entity.pdbx_description
1 polymer ?
#
loop_
_entity_poly.entity_id
_entity_poly.type
_entity_poly.pdbx_seq_one_letter_code
_entity_poly.pdbx_strand_id
1 'polypeptide(L)'
;MLLPQVTICPATPMTINVTLLANTMRNQAQFDDITDTAVFNFAIFMIAGSGFQIFKPIYTIRRGRCFKTAQPLYQKSLDELGKLRVQLRKADVMNNSMEPEDEMLIFIGDAKPDIEPYPRYYIYQNMYNKFRMSATYFNLLPGSEHCSNEYSKVGKATCYLMKWLVDNLEKPYRCTYPYMNEIRNVTLPSCDAEILVAHYQNTVNAKSYFSHDCTLPCTRWEYNIMVDRTVGPGFMRPSNNSKYSFRADMSFEDLQYEQITEVHTLTFFGLLAQIGGQLSLFLGASIMSMIQLLLMLAILSKRSFLRHQVAPQENDETSKKRIFEQGSEASERMKRISSEGELSRANNFHVKSPNFYDTISRHRFRSENALQSSQPNISDLRTETAIY
;
A
#
# COMPACT_ATOMS: atom_id res chain seq x y z
N MET A 1 6.83 7.90 19.77
CA MET A 1 6.46 7.34 18.46
C MET A 1 5.05 6.74 18.55
N LEU A 2 4.18 6.97 17.55
CA LEU A 2 2.84 6.39 17.52
C LEU A 2 2.96 4.89 17.21
N LEU A 3 2.40 4.04 18.07
CA LEU A 3 2.33 2.60 17.82
C LEU A 3 1.34 2.31 16.69
N PRO A 4 1.63 1.31 15.84
CA PRO A 4 0.71 0.87 14.82
C PRO A 4 -0.61 0.38 15.44
N GLN A 5 -1.66 0.33 14.62
CA GLN A 5 -2.88 -0.35 15.02
C GLN A 5 -2.58 -1.84 15.13
N VAL A 6 -2.95 -2.41 16.27
CA VAL A 6 -2.81 -3.83 16.54
C VAL A 6 -4.19 -4.45 16.54
N THR A 7 -4.39 -5.45 15.69
CA THR A 7 -5.62 -6.23 15.63
C THR A 7 -5.31 -7.69 15.91
N ILE A 8 -6.04 -8.28 16.84
CA ILE A 8 -5.88 -9.67 17.25
C ILE A 8 -7.13 -10.45 16.83
N CYS A 9 -6.93 -11.57 16.16
CA CYS A 9 -7.98 -12.44 15.64
C CYS A 9 -7.69 -13.89 16.01
N PRO A 10 -8.73 -14.75 16.13
CA PRO A 10 -8.51 -16.19 16.20
C PRO A 10 -7.94 -16.73 14.88
N ALA A 11 -7.21 -17.85 14.95
CA ALA A 11 -6.56 -18.44 13.78
C ALA A 11 -7.57 -19.08 12.84
N THR A 12 -8.63 -19.71 13.37
CA THR A 12 -9.85 -20.02 12.62
C THR A 12 -11.00 -19.12 13.06
N PRO A 13 -11.94 -18.78 12.16
CA PRO A 13 -13.16 -18.12 12.57
C PRO A 13 -13.88 -19.00 13.60
N MET A 14 -14.15 -18.46 14.79
CA MET A 14 -14.92 -19.15 15.81
C MET A 14 -16.29 -19.52 15.25
N THR A 15 -16.50 -20.80 14.96
CA THR A 15 -17.81 -21.33 14.61
C THR A 15 -18.55 -21.61 15.90
N ILE A 16 -19.49 -20.73 16.26
CA ILE A 16 -20.40 -21.02 17.37
C ILE A 16 -21.45 -21.98 16.84
N ASN A 17 -21.47 -23.19 17.39
CA ASN A 17 -22.57 -24.11 17.16
C ASN A 17 -23.76 -23.61 17.99
N VAL A 18 -24.57 -22.73 17.38
CA VAL A 18 -25.73 -22.10 18.02
C VAL A 18 -26.71 -23.15 18.53
N THR A 19 -26.83 -24.28 17.85
CA THR A 19 -27.69 -25.41 18.27
C THR A 19 -27.18 -26.05 19.55
N LEU A 20 -25.87 -26.29 19.65
CA LEU A 20 -25.26 -26.83 20.87
C LEU A 20 -25.34 -25.83 22.03
N LEU A 21 -25.12 -24.54 21.75
CA LEU A 21 -25.30 -23.47 22.74
C LEU A 21 -26.74 -23.40 23.24
N ALA A 22 -27.72 -23.45 22.32
CA ALA A 22 -29.14 -23.46 22.66
C ALA A 22 -29.51 -24.65 23.54
N ASN A 23 -29.07 -25.85 23.15
CA ASN A 23 -29.31 -27.06 23.92
C ASN A 23 -28.66 -27.00 25.31
N THR A 24 -27.45 -26.45 25.41
CA THR A 24 -26.73 -26.31 26.69
C THR A 24 -27.41 -25.30 27.61
N MET A 25 -27.87 -24.16 27.06
CA MET A 25 -28.63 -23.17 27.82
C MET A 25 -29.96 -23.75 28.31
N ARG A 26 -30.71 -24.43 27.43
CA ARG A 26 -31.99 -25.07 27.76
C ARG A 26 -31.89 -26.25 28.73
N ASN A 27 -30.70 -26.80 28.95
CA ASN A 27 -30.48 -27.85 29.94
C ASN A 27 -30.27 -27.31 31.36
N GLN A 28 -30.25 -25.98 31.54
CA GLN A 28 -30.18 -25.34 32.85
C GLN A 28 -31.58 -24.86 33.23
N ALA A 29 -32.10 -25.32 34.37
CA ALA A 29 -33.46 -25.04 34.86
C ALA A 29 -33.86 -23.53 34.88
N GLN A 30 -32.87 -22.64 34.87
CA GLN A 30 -33.03 -21.18 34.83
C GLN A 30 -33.25 -20.60 33.42
N PHE A 31 -33.07 -21.39 32.35
CA PHE A 31 -33.17 -20.98 30.95
C PHE A 31 -34.01 -21.95 30.10
N ASP A 32 -34.82 -22.83 30.72
CA ASP A 32 -35.61 -23.86 30.03
C ASP A 32 -36.55 -23.26 28.95
N ASP A 33 -36.98 -22.01 29.10
CA ASP A 33 -37.89 -21.31 28.19
C ASP A 33 -37.18 -20.32 27.23
N ILE A 34 -35.86 -20.46 27.06
CA ILE A 34 -35.11 -19.57 26.17
C ILE A 34 -35.40 -19.88 24.68
N THR A 35 -35.95 -18.89 23.98
CA THR A 35 -36.22 -18.99 22.53
C THR A 35 -34.92 -19.06 21.73
N ASP A 36 -34.94 -19.70 20.55
CA ASP A 36 -33.77 -19.75 19.66
C ASP A 36 -33.28 -18.33 19.31
N THR A 37 -34.20 -17.38 19.16
CA THR A 37 -33.88 -15.96 18.94
C THR A 37 -33.15 -15.33 20.13
N ALA A 38 -33.54 -15.66 21.37
CA ALA A 38 -32.86 -15.18 22.56
C ALA A 38 -31.49 -15.83 22.73
N VAL A 39 -31.33 -17.12 22.41
CA VAL A 39 -30.01 -17.78 22.37
C VAL A 39 -29.12 -17.15 21.30
N PHE A 40 -29.67 -16.87 20.12
CA PHE A 40 -28.93 -16.24 19.04
C PHE A 40 -28.52 -14.81 19.41
N ASN A 41 -29.42 -14.02 20.01
CA ASN A 41 -29.10 -12.68 20.51
C ASN A 41 -28.10 -12.71 21.68
N PHE A 42 -28.16 -13.73 22.53
CA PHE A 42 -27.19 -13.96 23.60
C PHE A 42 -25.82 -14.38 23.04
N ALA A 43 -25.80 -15.26 22.04
CA ALA A 43 -24.58 -15.59 21.30
C ALA A 43 -24.00 -14.32 20.67
N ILE A 44 -24.82 -13.50 20.00
CA ILE A 44 -24.42 -12.19 19.48
C ILE A 44 -23.92 -11.28 20.60
N PHE A 45 -24.57 -11.24 21.77
CA PHE A 45 -24.15 -10.43 22.91
C PHE A 45 -22.80 -10.89 23.49
N MET A 46 -22.58 -12.20 23.61
CA MET A 46 -21.30 -12.80 24.04
C MET A 46 -20.19 -12.54 23.01
N ILE A 47 -20.53 -12.63 21.72
CA ILE A 47 -19.70 -12.20 20.59
C ILE A 47 -19.64 -10.66 20.51
N ALA A 48 -20.47 -9.91 21.22
CA ALA A 48 -20.44 -8.44 21.23
C ALA A 48 -19.67 -7.89 22.44
N GLY A 49 -19.53 -8.67 23.52
CA GLY A 49 -18.70 -8.51 24.73
C GLY A 49 -18.38 -7.09 25.19
N SER A 50 -18.71 -6.76 26.45
CA SER A 50 -18.39 -5.48 27.12
C SER A 50 -16.95 -5.01 26.85
N GLY A 51 -16.85 -3.81 26.27
CA GLY A 51 -15.67 -3.30 25.60
C GLY A 51 -14.41 -3.25 26.46
N PHE A 52 -13.28 -3.64 25.86
CA PHE A 52 -11.98 -3.30 26.39
C PHE A 52 -11.76 -1.80 26.19
N GLN A 53 -11.37 -1.05 27.22
CA GLN A 53 -11.12 0.40 27.07
C GLN A 53 -10.03 0.71 26.03
N ILE A 54 -9.10 -0.23 25.81
CA ILE A 54 -7.98 -0.13 24.87
C ILE A 54 -8.27 -0.82 23.53
N PHE A 55 -9.14 -1.83 23.49
CA PHE A 55 -9.47 -2.59 22.28
C PHE A 55 -10.98 -2.58 21.99
N LYS A 56 -11.36 -2.27 20.76
CA LYS A 56 -12.74 -2.39 20.32
C LYS A 56 -12.94 -3.63 19.46
N PRO A 57 -14.11 -4.30 19.56
CA PRO A 57 -14.45 -5.37 18.66
C PRO A 57 -14.57 -4.85 17.23
N ILE A 58 -14.18 -5.68 16.28
CA ILE A 58 -14.33 -5.44 14.84
C ILE A 58 -14.41 -6.78 14.13
N TYR A 59 -15.15 -6.83 13.04
CA TYR A 59 -15.29 -8.03 12.23
C TYR A 59 -14.43 -7.94 11.00
N THR A 60 -13.71 -9.02 10.73
CA THR A 60 -12.90 -9.16 9.51
C THR A 60 -13.43 -10.30 8.68
N ILE A 61 -13.33 -10.09 7.37
CA ILE A 61 -13.60 -11.12 6.38
C ILE A 61 -12.68 -12.31 6.69
N ARG A 62 -13.22 -13.53 6.65
CA ARG A 62 -12.51 -14.81 6.88
C ARG A 62 -12.14 -15.16 8.33
N ARG A 63 -12.10 -14.21 9.27
CA ARG A 63 -11.69 -14.49 10.67
C ARG A 63 -12.78 -14.21 11.71
N GLY A 64 -13.87 -13.56 11.33
CA GLY A 64 -14.96 -13.27 12.26
C GLY A 64 -14.58 -12.13 13.21
N ARG A 65 -14.91 -12.27 14.50
CA ARG A 65 -14.65 -11.24 15.51
C ARG A 65 -13.16 -11.15 15.84
N CYS A 66 -12.64 -9.95 15.73
CA CYS A 66 -11.30 -9.55 16.13
C CYS A 66 -11.36 -8.36 17.10
N PHE A 67 -10.22 -8.05 17.71
CA PHE A 67 -10.07 -6.93 18.63
C PHE A 67 -8.99 -6.00 18.11
N LYS A 68 -9.36 -4.76 17.76
CA LYS A 68 -8.42 -3.73 17.31
C LYS A 68 -8.21 -2.65 18.35
N THR A 69 -7.03 -2.06 18.40
CA THR A 69 -6.78 -0.91 19.29
C THR A 69 -7.77 0.22 19.01
N ALA A 70 -8.44 0.70 20.06
CA ALA A 70 -9.48 1.71 19.99
C ALA A 70 -8.92 3.14 19.99
N GLN A 71 -7.77 3.32 20.66
CA GLN A 71 -7.11 4.61 20.86
C GLN A 71 -5.66 4.58 20.35
N PRO A 72 -5.12 5.71 19.88
CA PRO A 72 -3.71 5.81 19.51
C PRO A 72 -2.82 5.61 20.74
N LEU A 73 -1.94 4.61 20.68
CA LEU A 73 -0.97 4.32 21.73
C LEU A 73 0.38 4.92 21.35
N TYR A 74 1.09 5.49 22.31
CA TYR A 74 2.39 6.12 22.06
C TYR A 74 3.48 5.45 22.87
N GLN A 75 4.52 4.98 22.19
CA GLN A 75 5.75 4.53 22.81
C GLN A 75 6.64 5.75 23.13
N LYS A 76 6.99 5.93 24.41
CA LYS A 76 7.80 7.05 24.92
C LYS A 76 9.25 6.67 25.23
N SER A 77 9.53 5.39 25.44
CA SER A 77 10.85 4.85 25.75
C SER A 77 11.28 3.83 24.69
N LEU A 78 12.59 3.64 24.55
CA LEU A 78 13.18 2.73 23.56
C LEU A 78 12.93 1.26 23.94
N ASP A 79 12.81 0.42 22.90
CA ASP A 79 12.84 -1.04 23.00
C ASP A 79 11.90 -1.63 24.08
N GLU A 80 12.40 -2.53 24.93
CA GLU A 80 11.60 -3.34 25.85
C GLU A 80 11.04 -2.53 27.04
N LEU A 81 11.53 -1.32 27.28
CA LEU A 81 11.05 -0.45 28.37
C LEU A 81 9.72 0.22 28.04
N GLY A 82 9.45 0.46 26.75
CA GLY A 82 8.27 1.18 26.25
C GLY A 82 7.24 0.29 25.57
N LYS A 83 7.39 -1.02 25.66
CA LYS A 83 6.62 -1.98 24.87
C LYS A 83 5.14 -2.07 25.24
N LEU A 84 4.33 -2.33 24.22
CA LEU A 84 2.97 -2.80 24.39
C LEU A 84 3.00 -4.31 24.66
N ARG A 85 2.57 -4.72 25.86
CA ARG A 85 2.41 -6.13 26.21
C ARG A 85 0.94 -6.51 26.15
N VAL A 86 0.64 -7.53 25.36
CA VAL A 86 -0.67 -8.18 25.33
C VAL A 86 -0.54 -9.59 25.87
N GLN A 87 -1.37 -9.92 26.85
CA GLN A 87 -1.47 -11.25 27.46
C GLN A 87 -2.91 -11.74 27.31
N LEU A 88 -3.09 -12.89 26.68
CA LEU A 88 -4.41 -13.44 26.39
C LEU A 88 -4.54 -14.81 27.03
N ARG A 89 -5.73 -15.11 27.54
CA ARG A 89 -6.10 -16.44 27.98
C ARG A 89 -6.56 -17.27 26.79
N LYS A 90 -6.41 -18.58 26.90
CA LYS A 90 -7.03 -19.52 25.97
C LYS A 90 -8.55 -19.40 26.11
N ALA A 91 -9.26 -19.36 24.97
CA ALA A 91 -10.71 -19.42 24.98
C ALA A 91 -11.15 -20.85 25.32
N ASP A 92 -12.28 -20.98 26.03
CA ASP A 92 -12.88 -22.28 26.27
C ASP A 92 -13.39 -22.87 24.96
N VAL A 93 -13.07 -24.14 24.72
CA VAL A 93 -13.48 -24.85 23.50
C VAL A 93 -14.94 -25.26 23.66
N MET A 94 -15.81 -24.86 22.74
CA MET A 94 -17.23 -25.25 22.78
C MET A 94 -17.47 -26.71 22.37
N ASN A 95 -16.53 -27.33 21.65
CA ASN A 95 -16.61 -28.72 21.20
C ASN A 95 -15.36 -29.49 21.64
N ASN A 96 -15.52 -30.43 22.58
CA ASN A 96 -14.43 -31.26 23.09
C ASN A 96 -13.82 -32.20 22.03
N SER A 97 -14.47 -32.38 20.88
CA SER A 97 -13.93 -33.18 19.76
C SER A 97 -12.99 -32.40 18.85
N MET A 98 -12.94 -31.07 18.97
CA MET A 98 -11.97 -30.25 18.25
C MET A 98 -10.77 -29.97 19.16
N GLU A 99 -9.57 -30.29 18.67
CA GLU A 99 -8.36 -29.87 19.36
C GLU A 99 -8.35 -28.34 19.46
N PRO A 100 -8.11 -27.79 20.66
CA PRO A 100 -8.07 -26.35 20.81
C PRO A 100 -7.00 -25.74 19.90
N GLU A 101 -7.30 -24.57 19.35
CA GLU A 101 -6.28 -23.81 18.64
C GLU A 101 -5.18 -23.35 19.59
N ASP A 102 -3.96 -23.75 19.29
CA ASP A 102 -2.76 -23.30 20.00
C ASP A 102 -2.14 -22.05 19.34
N GLU A 103 -2.90 -21.40 18.44
CA GLU A 103 -2.48 -20.28 17.62
C GLU A 103 -3.51 -19.15 17.62
N MET A 104 -3.03 -17.91 17.59
CA MET A 104 -3.83 -16.73 17.24
C MET A 104 -3.10 -15.88 16.21
N LEU A 105 -3.84 -14.98 15.57
CA LEU A 105 -3.32 -14.08 14.56
C LEU A 105 -3.24 -12.66 15.12
N ILE A 106 -2.14 -12.00 14.81
CA ILE A 106 -1.94 -10.57 15.01
C ILE A 106 -1.72 -9.92 13.65
N PHE A 107 -2.44 -8.84 13.42
CA PHE A 107 -2.26 -7.89 12.33
C PHE A 107 -1.73 -6.59 12.91
N ILE A 108 -0.69 -6.06 12.29
CA ILE A 108 -0.05 -4.80 12.68
C ILE A 108 -0.04 -3.92 11.42
N GLY A 109 -0.71 -2.79 11.49
CA GLY A 109 -0.95 -1.94 10.31
C GLY A 109 -1.22 -0.48 10.67
N ASP A 110 -1.55 0.31 9.64
CA ASP A 110 -1.88 1.72 9.80
C ASP A 110 -3.16 1.91 10.64
N ALA A 111 -3.26 3.01 11.36
CA ALA A 111 -4.39 3.36 12.21
C ALA A 111 -5.59 3.84 11.39
N LYS A 112 -6.16 2.93 10.60
CA LYS A 112 -7.28 3.19 9.69
C LYS A 112 -8.52 2.36 10.08
N PRO A 113 -9.71 2.70 9.54
CA PRO A 113 -10.93 1.94 9.81
C PRO A 113 -10.86 0.48 9.35
N ASP A 114 -10.30 0.26 8.16
CA ASP A 114 -10.21 -1.07 7.54
C ASP A 114 -9.05 -1.90 8.09
N ILE A 115 -9.21 -3.22 8.10
CA ILE A 115 -8.19 -4.14 8.61
C ILE A 115 -7.50 -4.82 7.46
N GLU A 116 -6.18 -4.70 7.45
CA GLU A 116 -5.34 -5.33 6.46
C GLU A 116 -5.34 -6.86 6.67
N PRO A 117 -5.72 -7.66 5.67
CA PRO A 117 -5.67 -9.12 5.77
C PRO A 117 -4.22 -9.66 5.73
N TYR A 118 -3.23 -8.80 5.46
CA TYR A 118 -1.81 -9.11 5.36
C TYR A 118 -0.96 -7.91 5.75
N PRO A 119 0.24 -8.12 6.32
CA PRO A 119 0.82 -9.42 6.71
C PRO A 119 0.15 -10.01 7.97
N ARG A 120 0.23 -11.34 8.11
CA ARG A 120 -0.35 -12.11 9.21
C ARG A 120 0.76 -12.66 10.09
N TYR A 121 0.70 -12.40 11.38
CA TYR A 121 1.66 -12.95 12.33
C TYR A 121 0.99 -13.92 13.29
N TYR A 122 1.48 -15.15 13.32
CA TYR A 122 1.01 -16.18 14.24
C TYR A 122 1.69 -16.02 15.61
N ILE A 123 0.87 -15.97 16.66
CA ILE A 123 1.29 -16.12 18.05
C ILE A 123 0.93 -17.51 18.54
N TYR A 124 1.90 -18.17 19.14
CA TYR A 124 1.73 -19.53 19.65
C TYR A 124 1.50 -19.53 21.16
N GLN A 125 0.73 -20.52 21.61
CA GLN A 125 0.52 -20.77 23.03
C GLN A 125 1.84 -21.06 23.75
N ASN A 126 1.98 -20.61 25.00
CA ASN A 126 3.14 -20.82 25.86
C ASN A 126 4.47 -20.28 25.29
N MET A 127 4.42 -19.44 24.25
CA MET A 127 5.58 -18.76 23.70
C MET A 127 5.53 -17.27 24.00
N TYR A 128 6.71 -16.68 24.18
CA TYR A 128 6.90 -15.24 24.15
C TYR A 128 7.12 -14.83 22.70
N ASN A 129 6.14 -14.13 22.14
CA ASN A 129 6.22 -13.57 20.79
C ASN A 129 6.64 -12.10 20.92
N LYS A 130 7.85 -11.78 20.51
CA LYS A 130 8.38 -10.40 20.52
C LYS A 130 8.35 -9.84 19.11
N PHE A 131 7.71 -8.69 18.96
CA PHE A 131 7.57 -7.98 17.71
C PHE A 131 8.40 -6.70 17.77
N ARG A 132 9.49 -6.70 17.01
CA ARG A 132 10.34 -5.51 16.81
C ARG A 132 9.91 -4.83 15.53
N MET A 133 9.57 -3.56 15.64
CA MET A 133 8.97 -2.80 14.56
C MET A 133 9.89 -1.68 14.12
N SER A 134 9.94 -1.43 12.81
CA SER A 134 10.40 -0.18 12.21
C SER A 134 9.30 0.39 11.31
N ALA A 135 9.20 1.71 11.26
CA ALA A 135 8.15 2.39 10.51
C ALA A 135 8.73 3.20 9.35
N THR A 136 8.06 3.11 8.21
CA THR A 136 8.35 3.91 7.01
C THR A 136 7.08 4.66 6.61
N TYR A 137 7.21 5.96 6.38
CA TYR A 137 6.14 6.82 5.90
C TYR A 137 6.38 7.19 4.44
N PHE A 138 5.41 6.85 3.58
CA PHE A 138 5.43 7.18 2.17
C PHE A 138 4.58 8.42 1.90
N ASN A 139 5.12 9.36 1.13
CA ASN A 139 4.41 10.52 0.61
C ASN A 139 4.78 10.72 -0.87
N LEU A 140 4.05 10.02 -1.73
CA LEU A 140 4.32 9.97 -3.17
C LEU A 140 3.44 10.96 -3.95
N LEU A 141 3.87 11.36 -5.15
CA LEU A 141 3.07 12.21 -6.01
C LEU A 141 1.97 11.38 -6.69
N PRO A 142 0.73 11.88 -6.78
CA PRO A 142 -0.36 11.12 -7.39
C PRO A 142 -0.12 10.93 -8.89
N GLY A 143 -0.27 9.68 -9.35
CA GLY A 143 -0.13 9.31 -10.76
C GLY A 143 -0.99 8.08 -11.06
N SER A 144 -1.65 8.06 -12.22
CA SER A 144 -2.66 7.05 -12.59
C SER A 144 -2.17 5.60 -12.55
N GLU A 145 -0.85 5.38 -12.68
CA GLU A 145 -0.24 4.04 -12.70
C GLU A 145 0.48 3.67 -11.40
N HIS A 146 0.72 4.60 -10.48
CA HIS A 146 1.60 4.38 -9.33
C HIS A 146 0.86 4.38 -7.99
N CYS A 147 0.04 5.40 -7.73
CA CYS A 147 -0.69 5.50 -6.48
C CYS A 147 -1.94 6.37 -6.63
N SER A 148 -2.96 6.09 -5.80
CA SER A 148 -4.23 6.84 -5.79
C SER A 148 -4.63 7.23 -4.38
N ASN A 149 -5.17 8.43 -4.20
CA ASN A 149 -5.64 8.89 -2.89
C ASN A 149 -7.08 8.46 -2.55
N GLU A 150 -7.76 7.72 -3.44
CA GLU A 150 -9.15 7.27 -3.26
C GLU A 150 -9.37 6.55 -1.92
N TYR A 151 -8.50 5.62 -1.56
CA TYR A 151 -8.62 4.80 -0.33
C TYR A 151 -7.70 5.26 0.82
N SER A 152 -7.06 6.43 0.70
CA SER A 152 -6.09 6.94 1.70
C SER A 152 -6.66 7.10 3.12
N LYS A 153 -7.97 7.33 3.25
CA LYS A 153 -8.66 7.49 4.54
C LYS A 153 -9.16 6.17 5.15
N VAL A 154 -9.38 5.15 4.31
CA VAL A 154 -10.05 3.91 4.72
C VAL A 154 -9.04 2.81 5.01
N GLY A 155 -8.01 2.67 4.19
CA GLY A 155 -6.93 1.69 4.36
C GLY A 155 -6.38 1.21 3.02
N LYS A 156 -5.12 0.77 2.99
CA LYS A 156 -4.47 0.32 1.74
C LYS A 156 -5.03 -1.01 1.20
N ALA A 157 -5.58 -1.86 2.07
CA ALA A 157 -6.17 -3.13 1.68
C ALA A 157 -7.61 -3.00 1.13
N THR A 158 -8.23 -1.83 1.27
CA THR A 158 -9.65 -1.61 0.93
C THR A 158 -9.96 -2.04 -0.51
N CYS A 159 -9.17 -1.62 -1.49
CA CYS A 159 -9.41 -1.97 -2.90
C CYS A 159 -9.46 -3.50 -3.11
N TYR A 160 -8.50 -4.22 -2.53
CA TYR A 160 -8.43 -5.68 -2.62
C TYR A 160 -9.65 -6.32 -1.95
N LEU A 161 -9.98 -5.89 -0.72
CA LEU A 161 -11.12 -6.44 0.02
C LEU A 161 -12.45 -6.19 -0.71
N MET A 162 -12.65 -4.99 -1.26
CA MET A 162 -13.87 -4.63 -2.00
C MET A 162 -14.03 -5.49 -3.25
N LYS A 163 -12.98 -5.61 -4.08
CA LYS A 163 -13.02 -6.46 -5.28
C LYS A 163 -13.24 -7.93 -4.91
N TRP A 164 -12.56 -8.41 -3.88
CA TRP A 164 -12.72 -9.78 -3.41
C TRP A 164 -14.16 -10.05 -2.95
N LEU A 165 -14.79 -9.14 -2.20
CA LEU A 165 -16.19 -9.29 -1.76
C LEU A 165 -17.16 -9.31 -2.94
N VAL A 166 -16.96 -8.38 -3.88
CA VAL A 166 -17.80 -8.28 -5.07
C VAL A 166 -17.74 -9.59 -5.87
N ASP A 167 -16.55 -10.14 -6.05
CA ASP A 167 -16.36 -11.33 -6.89
C ASP A 167 -16.75 -12.64 -6.20
N ASN A 168 -16.49 -12.77 -4.90
CA ASN A 168 -16.71 -14.04 -4.17
C ASN A 168 -18.06 -14.12 -3.44
N LEU A 169 -18.73 -12.99 -3.19
CA LEU A 169 -19.97 -12.95 -2.41
C LEU A 169 -21.11 -12.21 -3.14
N GLU A 170 -20.88 -10.96 -3.54
CA GLU A 170 -21.99 -10.10 -3.98
C GLU A 170 -22.47 -10.42 -5.39
N LYS A 171 -21.58 -10.70 -6.34
CA LYS A 171 -21.97 -11.11 -7.70
C LYS A 171 -22.66 -12.49 -7.71
N PRO A 172 -22.15 -13.53 -7.03
CA PRO A 172 -22.76 -14.85 -7.11
C PRO A 172 -24.07 -14.97 -6.31
N TYR A 173 -24.15 -14.34 -5.13
CA TYR A 173 -25.25 -14.56 -4.18
C TYR A 173 -26.13 -13.33 -3.94
N ARG A 174 -25.79 -12.16 -4.51
CA ARG A 174 -26.56 -10.90 -4.38
C ARG A 174 -26.82 -10.48 -2.94
N CYS A 175 -25.90 -10.78 -2.05
CA CYS A 175 -25.95 -10.42 -0.65
C CYS A 175 -24.55 -10.03 -0.16
N THR A 176 -24.47 -9.37 0.99
CA THR A 176 -23.21 -8.97 1.61
C THR A 176 -23.10 -9.44 3.06
N TYR A 177 -21.92 -9.33 3.66
CA TYR A 177 -21.76 -9.72 5.06
C TYR A 177 -22.51 -8.75 6.01
N PRO A 178 -23.20 -9.25 7.05
CA PRO A 178 -23.99 -8.41 7.95
C PRO A 178 -23.21 -7.23 8.58
N TYR A 179 -21.92 -7.44 8.86
CA TYR A 179 -21.05 -6.44 9.48
C TYR A 179 -20.38 -5.48 8.49
N MET A 180 -20.59 -5.65 7.18
CA MET A 180 -19.95 -4.81 6.16
C MET A 180 -20.77 -3.56 5.82
N ASN A 181 -22.03 -3.48 6.27
CA ASN A 181 -22.93 -2.36 6.00
C ASN A 181 -22.40 -1.02 6.57
N GLU A 182 -21.63 -1.04 7.66
CA GLU A 182 -21.04 0.17 8.24
C GLU A 182 -19.85 0.70 7.42
N ILE A 183 -19.12 -0.19 6.74
CA ILE A 183 -17.92 0.14 5.97
C ILE A 183 -18.28 0.39 4.51
N ARG A 184 -19.27 -0.35 4.00
CA ARG A 184 -19.72 -0.30 2.63
C ARG A 184 -21.12 0.30 2.58
N ASN A 185 -21.21 1.48 1.99
CA ASN A 185 -22.47 2.12 1.65
C ASN A 185 -23.14 1.40 0.45
N VAL A 186 -23.48 0.12 0.62
CA VAL A 186 -24.15 -0.72 -0.39
C VAL A 186 -25.57 -1.05 0.06
N THR A 187 -26.49 -1.14 -0.90
CA THR A 187 -27.91 -1.42 -0.69
C THR A 187 -28.26 -2.91 -0.71
N LEU A 188 -27.25 -3.79 -0.62
CA LEU A 188 -27.46 -5.24 -0.65
C LEU A 188 -27.93 -5.76 0.71
N PRO A 189 -28.82 -6.77 0.74
CA PRO A 189 -29.22 -7.41 1.99
C PRO A 189 -28.06 -8.23 2.58
N SER A 190 -28.10 -8.42 3.89
CA SER A 190 -27.21 -9.34 4.60
C SER A 190 -27.44 -10.78 4.11
N CYS A 191 -26.37 -11.55 3.88
CA CYS A 191 -26.46 -12.96 3.50
C CYS A 191 -27.00 -13.83 4.64
N ASP A 192 -27.88 -14.77 4.29
CA ASP A 192 -28.30 -15.83 5.19
C ASP A 192 -27.13 -16.75 5.56
N ALA A 193 -27.11 -17.22 6.80
CA ALA A 193 -26.04 -18.06 7.32
C ALA A 193 -25.89 -19.38 6.53
N GLU A 194 -26.99 -19.93 6.02
CA GLU A 194 -27.00 -21.16 5.24
C GLU A 194 -26.17 -21.03 3.95
N ILE A 195 -26.31 -19.92 3.22
CA ILE A 195 -25.55 -19.64 2.00
C ILE A 195 -24.05 -19.56 2.30
N LEU A 196 -23.69 -18.86 3.39
CA LEU A 196 -22.30 -18.70 3.81
C LEU A 196 -21.66 -20.02 4.21
N VAL A 197 -22.41 -20.90 4.91
CA VAL A 197 -21.93 -22.22 5.33
C VAL A 197 -21.83 -23.19 4.16
N ALA A 198 -22.86 -23.25 3.30
CA ALA A 198 -22.88 -24.13 2.12
C ALA A 198 -21.73 -23.83 1.15
N HIS A 199 -21.35 -22.55 1.03
CA HIS A 199 -20.30 -22.09 0.12
C HIS A 199 -19.04 -21.60 0.82
N TYR A 200 -18.78 -22.05 2.05
CA TYR A 200 -17.69 -21.59 2.90
C TYR A 200 -16.32 -21.53 2.21
N GLN A 201 -16.00 -22.50 1.34
CA GLN A 201 -14.73 -22.55 0.62
C GLN A 201 -14.53 -21.40 -0.37
N ASN A 202 -15.61 -20.82 -0.87
CA ASN A 202 -15.60 -19.72 -1.83
C ASN A 202 -15.82 -18.39 -1.13
N THR A 203 -16.74 -18.33 -0.16
CA THR A 203 -17.15 -17.09 0.51
C THR A 203 -16.27 -16.71 1.68
N VAL A 204 -15.66 -17.66 2.40
CA VAL A 204 -14.88 -17.42 3.64
C VAL A 204 -13.43 -17.89 3.50
N ASN A 205 -13.20 -19.07 2.96
CA ASN A 205 -11.86 -19.64 2.86
C ASN A 205 -11.17 -19.40 1.50
N ALA A 206 -11.85 -18.76 0.54
CA ALA A 206 -11.48 -18.57 -0.88
C ALA A 206 -10.14 -19.21 -1.26
N LYS A 207 -10.21 -20.39 -1.89
CA LYS A 207 -9.02 -21.16 -2.31
C LYS A 207 -8.12 -20.42 -3.32
N SER A 208 -8.65 -19.44 -4.05
CA SER A 208 -7.89 -18.63 -5.01
C SER A 208 -7.68 -17.20 -4.52
N TYR A 209 -6.42 -16.81 -4.37
CA TYR A 209 -6.01 -15.41 -4.29
C TYR A 209 -5.92 -14.86 -5.71
N PHE A 210 -7.00 -14.27 -6.21
CA PHE A 210 -6.93 -13.56 -7.49
C PHE A 210 -6.14 -12.27 -7.31
N SER A 211 -5.19 -12.02 -8.23
CA SER A 211 -4.53 -10.72 -8.32
C SER A 211 -5.57 -9.71 -8.80
N HIS A 212 -5.87 -8.74 -7.96
CA HIS A 212 -6.70 -7.60 -8.34
C HIS A 212 -5.81 -6.41 -8.63
N ASP A 213 -6.03 -5.74 -9.76
CA ASP A 213 -5.33 -4.50 -10.11
C ASP A 213 -5.75 -3.40 -9.13
N CYS A 214 -4.98 -3.24 -8.05
CA CYS A 214 -5.25 -2.28 -6.99
C CYS A 214 -4.02 -1.38 -6.81
N THR A 215 -4.22 -0.08 -7.05
CA THR A 215 -3.21 0.93 -6.76
C THR A 215 -3.20 1.26 -5.27
N LEU A 216 -2.01 1.35 -4.68
CA LEU A 216 -1.85 1.68 -3.27
C LEU A 216 -2.06 3.19 -3.02
N PRO A 217 -2.38 3.59 -1.76
CA PRO A 217 -2.43 5.01 -1.37
C PRO A 217 -1.08 5.72 -1.55
N CYS A 218 -1.10 6.98 -2.02
CA CYS A 218 0.13 7.78 -2.14
C CYS A 218 0.71 8.18 -0.78
N THR A 219 -0.16 8.41 0.19
CA THR A 219 0.20 8.63 1.59
C THR A 219 -0.15 7.40 2.41
N ARG A 220 0.86 6.77 3.02
CA ARG A 220 0.66 5.56 3.82
C ARG A 220 1.81 5.28 4.77
N TRP A 221 1.49 4.59 5.87
CA TRP A 221 2.47 3.97 6.75
C TRP A 221 2.71 2.52 6.35
N GLU A 222 3.97 2.11 6.37
CA GLU A 222 4.38 0.70 6.25
C GLU A 222 5.24 0.35 7.45
N TYR A 223 5.00 -0.84 8.01
CA TYR A 223 5.70 -1.34 9.18
C TYR A 223 6.46 -2.60 8.79
N ASN A 224 7.77 -2.59 9.00
CA ASN A 224 8.59 -3.78 8.91
C ASN A 224 8.70 -4.40 10.31
N ILE A 225 8.42 -5.70 10.39
CA ILE A 225 8.19 -6.39 11.66
C ILE A 225 9.08 -7.63 11.69
N MET A 226 10.00 -7.64 12.63
CA MET A 226 10.81 -8.81 12.99
C MET A 226 10.16 -9.51 14.18
N VAL A 227 9.93 -10.82 14.04
CA VAL A 227 9.28 -11.62 15.07
C VAL A 227 10.29 -12.60 15.67
N ASP A 228 10.62 -12.37 16.94
CA ASP A 228 11.44 -13.28 17.73
C ASP A 228 10.52 -14.10 18.65
N ARG A 229 10.73 -15.42 18.67
CA ARG A 229 9.93 -16.33 19.49
C ARG A 229 10.81 -17.07 20.47
N THR A 230 10.44 -17.04 21.74
CA THR A 230 11.14 -17.79 22.79
C THR A 230 10.17 -18.57 23.66
N VAL A 231 10.68 -19.62 24.29
CA VAL A 231 9.88 -20.49 25.16
C VAL A 231 9.42 -19.71 26.40
N GLY A 232 8.11 -19.72 26.66
CA GLY A 232 7.50 -19.08 27.81
C GLY A 232 7.57 -19.94 29.08
N PRO A 233 7.12 -19.40 30.23
CA PRO A 233 7.29 -20.03 31.53
C PRO A 233 6.38 -21.25 31.69
N GLY A 234 5.29 -21.34 30.93
CA GLY A 234 4.38 -22.48 30.91
C GLY A 234 5.00 -23.77 30.40
N PHE A 235 6.08 -23.70 29.60
CA PHE A 235 6.81 -24.87 29.14
C PHE A 235 7.85 -25.37 30.16
N MET A 236 8.46 -24.46 30.93
CA MET A 236 9.49 -24.80 31.93
C MET A 236 8.91 -25.15 33.32
N ARG A 237 7.73 -24.64 33.65
CA ARG A 237 7.00 -24.96 34.88
C ARG A 237 5.50 -24.95 34.58
N PRO A 238 4.87 -26.12 34.33
CA PRO A 238 3.42 -26.22 34.21
C PRO A 238 2.83 -26.02 35.61
N SER A 239 2.71 -24.76 36.02
CA SER A 239 1.88 -24.37 37.15
C SER A 239 0.46 -24.26 36.61
N ASN A 240 -0.50 -24.92 37.28
CA ASN A 240 -1.95 -24.76 37.04
C ASN A 240 -2.45 -23.30 37.16
N ASN A 241 -1.56 -22.36 37.46
CA ASN A 241 -1.85 -20.95 37.73
C ASN A 241 -1.24 -19.99 36.69
N SER A 242 -1.00 -20.42 35.44
CA SER A 242 -0.61 -19.49 34.37
C SER A 242 -1.76 -18.53 34.07
N LYS A 243 -1.62 -17.25 34.47
CA LYS A 243 -2.65 -16.20 34.27
C LYS A 243 -3.01 -15.93 32.81
N TYR A 244 -2.17 -16.37 31.86
CA TYR A 244 -2.31 -16.18 30.42
C TYR A 244 -1.70 -17.37 29.67
N SER A 245 -2.19 -17.61 28.45
CA SER A 245 -1.76 -18.69 27.56
C SER A 245 -0.98 -18.16 26.36
N PHE A 246 -1.30 -16.95 25.90
CA PHE A 246 -0.62 -16.28 24.79
C PHE A 246 0.01 -14.97 25.27
N ARG A 247 1.16 -14.63 24.71
CA ARG A 247 1.83 -13.36 24.98
C ARG A 247 2.47 -12.78 23.73
N ALA A 248 2.18 -11.50 23.51
CA ALA A 248 2.80 -10.68 22.48
C ALA A 248 3.38 -9.41 23.13
N ASP A 249 4.68 -9.20 22.97
CA ASP A 249 5.40 -7.99 23.38
C ASP A 249 5.77 -7.22 22.10
N MET A 250 5.31 -5.98 21.93
CA MET A 250 5.54 -5.16 20.73
C MET A 250 6.26 -3.86 21.06
N SER A 251 7.34 -3.55 20.37
CA SER A 251 8.09 -2.31 20.53
C SER A 251 8.75 -1.86 19.25
N PHE A 252 8.97 -0.55 19.14
CA PHE A 252 9.94 0.01 18.20
C PHE A 252 11.35 -0.17 18.75
N GLU A 253 12.27 -0.57 17.87
CA GLU A 253 13.70 -0.64 18.18
C GLU A 253 14.23 0.78 18.41
N ASP A 254 14.00 1.67 17.45
CA ASP A 254 14.32 3.08 17.53
C ASP A 254 13.06 3.96 17.51
N LEU A 255 13.07 5.07 18.25
CA LEU A 255 11.98 6.06 18.24
C LEU A 255 12.05 7.01 17.02
N GLN A 256 12.40 6.46 15.87
CA GLN A 256 12.54 7.17 14.59
C GLN A 256 11.78 6.43 13.50
N TYR A 257 11.39 7.13 12.45
CA TYR A 257 10.78 6.55 11.26
C TYR A 257 11.51 7.03 10.02
N GLU A 258 11.53 6.18 9.00
CA GLU A 258 12.04 6.53 7.69
C GLU A 258 10.93 7.27 6.91
N GLN A 259 11.27 8.35 6.21
CA GLN A 259 10.32 9.08 5.40
C GLN A 259 10.78 9.08 3.94
N ILE A 260 9.95 8.53 3.06
CA ILE A 260 10.17 8.47 1.62
C ILE A 260 9.18 9.43 0.95
N THR A 261 9.70 10.52 0.39
CA THR A 261 8.87 11.53 -0.28
C THR A 261 9.29 11.72 -1.73
N GLU A 262 8.32 11.74 -2.64
CA GLU A 262 8.55 12.21 -4.00
C GLU A 262 8.37 13.72 -4.07
N VAL A 263 9.35 14.39 -4.66
CA VAL A 263 9.33 15.84 -4.88
C VAL A 263 9.60 16.11 -6.34
N HIS A 264 8.93 17.12 -6.90
CA HIS A 264 9.24 17.55 -8.26
C HIS A 264 10.68 18.04 -8.34
N THR A 265 11.48 17.46 -9.23
CA THR A 265 12.88 17.85 -9.46
C THR A 265 13.00 19.24 -10.05
N LEU A 266 11.97 19.71 -10.75
CA LEU A 266 11.91 21.00 -11.40
C LEU A 266 10.57 21.67 -11.08
N THR A 267 10.62 22.89 -10.55
CA THR A 267 9.43 23.72 -10.38
C THR A 267 9.06 24.39 -11.70
N PHE A 268 7.81 24.77 -11.88
CA PHE A 268 7.39 25.53 -13.09
C PHE A 268 8.22 26.79 -13.30
N PHE A 269 8.51 27.54 -12.23
CA PHE A 269 9.39 28.71 -12.30
C PHE A 269 10.84 28.34 -12.62
N GLY A 270 11.35 27.21 -12.12
CA GLY A 270 12.66 26.68 -12.48
C GLY A 270 12.75 26.33 -13.96
N LEU A 271 11.72 25.68 -14.51
CA LEU A 271 11.61 25.38 -15.94
C LEU A 271 11.58 26.67 -16.77
N LEU A 272 10.75 27.64 -16.38
CA LEU A 272 10.65 28.92 -17.08
C LEU A 272 11.97 29.70 -17.05
N ALA A 273 12.68 29.69 -15.93
CA ALA A 273 13.99 30.32 -15.79
C ALA A 273 15.04 29.63 -16.67
N GLN A 274 15.04 28.29 -16.77
CA GLN A 274 15.95 27.56 -17.65
C GLN A 274 15.68 27.86 -19.12
N ILE A 275 14.41 27.83 -19.55
CA ILE A 275 14.02 28.17 -20.93
C ILE A 275 14.36 29.64 -21.22
N GLY A 276 13.99 30.56 -20.32
CA GLY A 276 14.29 31.98 -20.46
C GLY A 276 15.79 32.27 -20.51
N GLY A 277 16.60 31.57 -19.71
CA GLY A 277 18.05 31.67 -19.72
C GLY A 277 18.65 31.20 -21.05
N GLN A 278 18.23 30.04 -21.56
CA GLN A 278 18.72 29.52 -22.84
C GLN A 278 18.29 30.41 -24.02
N LEU A 279 17.06 30.92 -24.01
CA LEU A 279 16.57 31.85 -25.04
C LEU A 279 17.30 33.18 -24.99
N SER A 280 17.55 33.74 -23.80
CA SER A 280 18.29 34.99 -23.63
C SER A 280 19.74 34.86 -24.13
N LEU A 281 20.40 33.74 -23.82
CA LEU A 281 21.76 33.47 -24.30
C LEU A 281 21.80 33.33 -25.82
N PHE A 282 20.85 32.60 -26.40
CA PHE A 282 20.72 32.49 -27.86
C PHE A 282 20.46 33.84 -28.52
N LEU A 283 19.58 34.66 -27.95
CA LEU A 283 19.29 36.02 -28.44
C LEU A 283 20.53 36.92 -28.35
N GLY A 284 21.26 36.87 -27.23
CA GLY A 284 22.51 37.62 -27.05
C GLY A 284 23.59 37.22 -28.06
N ALA A 285 23.74 35.93 -28.34
CA ALA A 285 24.70 35.44 -29.33
C ALA A 285 24.28 35.75 -30.79
N SER A 286 22.98 35.75 -31.07
CA SER A 286 22.44 35.94 -32.43
C SER A 286 22.27 37.41 -32.84
N ILE A 287 22.36 38.38 -31.92
CA ILE A 287 22.23 39.82 -32.22
C ILE A 287 23.19 40.28 -33.32
N MET A 288 24.46 39.87 -33.26
CA MET A 288 25.46 40.27 -34.26
C MET A 288 25.12 39.71 -35.65
N SER A 289 24.70 38.45 -35.72
CA SER A 289 24.26 37.82 -36.97
C SER A 289 22.97 38.46 -37.49
N MET A 290 22.06 38.89 -36.61
CA MET A 290 20.82 39.55 -37.01
C MET A 290 21.07 40.95 -37.60
N ILE A 291 21.99 41.72 -37.00
CA ILE A 291 22.43 43.02 -37.56
C ILE A 291 23.10 42.81 -38.93
N GLN A 292 23.97 41.79 -39.06
CA GLN A 292 24.61 41.45 -40.33
C GLN A 292 23.58 41.06 -41.41
N LEU A 293 22.55 40.29 -41.05
CA LEU A 293 21.47 39.92 -41.95
C LEU A 293 20.68 41.15 -42.43
N LEU A 294 20.33 42.06 -41.51
CA LEU A 294 19.61 43.30 -41.85
C LEU A 294 20.43 44.21 -42.77
N LEU A 295 21.73 44.36 -42.52
CA LEU A 295 22.63 45.12 -43.40
C LEU A 295 22.74 44.48 -44.79
N MET A 296 22.87 43.15 -44.87
CA MET A 296 22.88 42.43 -46.14
C MET A 296 21.57 42.59 -46.91
N LEU A 297 20.42 42.49 -46.22
CA LEU A 297 19.10 42.72 -46.81
C LEU A 297 18.96 44.15 -47.34
N ALA A 298 19.43 45.16 -46.60
CA ALA A 298 19.40 46.55 -47.02
C ALA A 298 20.30 46.81 -48.26
N ILE A 299 21.47 46.17 -48.33
CA ILE A 299 22.36 46.26 -49.50
C ILE A 299 21.72 45.56 -50.71
N LEU A 300 21.14 44.37 -50.52
CA LEU A 300 20.47 43.62 -51.58
C LEU A 300 19.23 44.35 -52.09
N SER A 301 18.42 44.94 -51.20
CA SER A 301 17.23 45.71 -51.59
C SER A 301 17.61 46.99 -52.34
N LYS A 302 18.63 47.73 -51.89
CA LYS A 302 19.15 48.89 -52.62
C LYS A 302 19.72 48.50 -53.99
N ARG A 303 20.46 47.39 -54.08
CA ARG A 303 20.96 46.87 -55.37
C ARG A 303 19.83 46.42 -56.28
N SER A 304 18.79 45.79 -55.75
CA SER A 304 17.61 45.37 -56.53
C SER A 304 16.83 46.59 -57.04
N PHE A 305 16.65 47.61 -56.20
CA PHE A 305 15.99 48.86 -56.58
C PHE A 305 16.76 49.66 -57.63
N LEU A 306 18.09 49.73 -57.50
CA LEU A 306 18.97 50.32 -58.51
C LEU A 306 19.00 49.50 -59.81
N ARG A 307 18.93 48.17 -59.74
CA ARG A 307 18.75 47.32 -60.94
C ARG A 307 17.41 47.54 -61.61
N HIS A 308 16.35 47.81 -60.86
CA HIS A 308 15.05 48.15 -61.43
C HIS A 308 15.02 49.54 -62.08
N GLN A 309 15.85 50.49 -61.65
CA GLN A 309 15.99 51.80 -62.31
C GLN A 309 16.87 51.80 -63.57
N VAL A 310 17.63 50.73 -63.82
CA VAL A 310 18.48 50.57 -65.04
C VAL A 310 17.83 49.61 -66.06
N ALA A 311 16.50 49.43 -66.00
CA ALA A 311 15.74 48.92 -67.13
C ALA A 311 14.98 50.07 -67.79
N PRO A 312 15.57 50.79 -68.76
CA PRO A 312 14.78 51.59 -69.67
C PRO A 312 14.04 50.66 -70.63
N GLN A 313 12.80 51.06 -70.90
CA GLN A 313 11.94 50.53 -71.95
C GLN A 313 12.71 50.35 -73.27
N GLU A 314 12.64 49.16 -73.84
CA GLU A 314 12.66 48.99 -75.27
C GLU A 314 11.32 48.34 -75.65
N ASN A 315 10.33 49.20 -75.90
CA ASN A 315 9.21 48.84 -76.74
C ASN A 315 9.67 49.07 -78.18
N ASP A 316 9.84 48.02 -78.99
CA ASP A 316 9.13 48.01 -80.27
C ASP A 316 8.83 46.59 -80.72
N GLU A 317 7.61 46.45 -81.23
CA GLU A 317 6.98 45.22 -81.64
C GLU A 317 7.57 44.72 -82.96
N THR A 318 7.73 43.40 -83.10
CA THR A 318 7.42 42.77 -84.39
C THR A 318 6.94 41.33 -84.20
N SER A 319 5.62 41.19 -84.27
CA SER A 319 4.85 40.07 -84.81
C SER A 319 5.17 38.63 -84.37
N LYS A 320 4.27 38.13 -83.49
CA LYS A 320 3.43 36.92 -83.66
C LYS A 320 4.00 35.70 -84.43
N LYS A 321 3.87 34.57 -83.73
CA LYS A 321 3.74 33.16 -84.18
C LYS A 321 5.03 32.40 -84.51
N ARG A 322 5.41 31.53 -83.56
CA ARG A 322 5.68 30.08 -83.68
C ARG A 322 5.85 29.55 -82.24
N ILE A 323 4.92 28.77 -81.69
CA ILE A 323 4.88 27.29 -81.78
C ILE A 323 6.26 26.74 -81.38
N PHE A 324 6.49 26.44 -80.11
CA PHE A 324 6.22 25.13 -79.48
C PHE A 324 6.99 24.01 -80.18
N GLU A 325 8.22 23.73 -79.74
CA GLU A 325 8.77 22.37 -79.74
C GLU A 325 10.16 22.28 -79.07
N GLN A 326 10.46 21.05 -78.65
CA GLN A 326 11.67 20.49 -78.05
C GLN A 326 11.82 20.63 -76.52
N GLY A 327 11.47 19.63 -75.70
CA GLY A 327 11.06 18.26 -76.01
C GLY A 327 12.21 17.39 -76.52
N SER A 328 12.80 16.60 -75.61
CA SER A 328 13.65 15.45 -75.91
C SER A 328 14.98 15.76 -76.61
N GLU A 329 16.11 15.15 -76.25
CA GLU A 329 16.29 13.93 -75.49
C GLU A 329 17.78 13.78 -75.20
N ALA A 330 18.04 12.98 -74.16
CA ALA A 330 19.09 11.97 -74.19
C ALA A 330 20.52 12.50 -74.17
N SER A 331 21.19 12.30 -73.03
CA SER A 331 21.99 11.07 -72.85
C SER A 331 23.45 11.46 -73.10
N GLU A 332 24.40 11.16 -72.23
CA GLU A 332 24.50 9.88 -71.57
C GLU A 332 25.40 9.96 -70.33
N ARG A 333 24.80 9.54 -69.20
CA ARG A 333 25.32 8.62 -68.17
C ARG A 333 26.83 8.59 -67.90
N MET A 334 27.17 8.68 -66.61
CA MET A 334 27.29 7.51 -65.72
C MET A 334 27.47 7.98 -64.27
N LYS A 335 26.46 7.80 -63.38
CA LYS A 335 26.15 6.62 -62.53
C LYS A 335 27.08 6.45 -61.31
N ARG A 336 26.55 6.67 -60.09
CA ARG A 336 26.17 5.65 -59.08
C ARG A 336 25.78 6.32 -57.75
N ILE A 337 24.52 6.13 -57.31
CA ILE A 337 24.10 5.42 -56.07
C ILE A 337 24.60 6.14 -54.79
N SER A 338 23.81 6.93 -54.08
CA SER A 338 22.68 6.54 -53.21
C SER A 338 23.08 5.62 -52.03
N SER A 339 23.75 6.20 -51.03
CA SER A 339 23.67 5.91 -49.59
C SER A 339 24.29 7.15 -48.93
N GLU A 340 23.74 7.87 -47.96
CA GLU A 340 22.87 7.54 -46.84
C GLU A 340 21.97 8.74 -46.55
N GLY A 341 20.71 8.45 -46.21
CA GLY A 341 19.81 9.41 -45.59
C GLY A 341 19.84 9.30 -44.07
N GLU A 342 19.39 10.39 -43.46
CA GLU A 342 18.67 10.46 -42.20
C GLU A 342 19.43 10.29 -40.88
N LEU A 343 19.64 11.46 -40.28
CA LEU A 343 19.58 11.69 -38.84
C LEU A 343 18.18 11.30 -38.30
N SER A 344 18.19 10.55 -37.20
CA SER A 344 17.19 10.58 -36.12
C SER A 344 15.77 10.10 -36.40
N ARG A 345 15.58 8.78 -36.29
CA ARG A 345 14.33 8.22 -35.73
C ARG A 345 14.62 7.66 -34.34
N ALA A 346 13.93 8.25 -33.36
CA ALA A 346 13.74 7.71 -32.03
C ALA A 346 13.06 6.33 -32.07
N ASN A 347 13.18 5.60 -30.96
CA ASN A 347 12.55 4.33 -30.60
C ASN A 347 13.31 3.07 -30.99
N ASN A 348 14.22 2.66 -30.09
CA ASN A 348 14.25 1.31 -29.51
C ASN A 348 15.38 1.23 -28.46
N PHE A 349 15.11 1.72 -27.24
CA PHE A 349 15.85 1.23 -26.07
C PHE A 349 15.05 0.10 -25.44
N HIS A 350 15.44 -1.10 -25.83
CA HIS A 350 15.13 -2.33 -25.13
C HIS A 350 15.94 -2.31 -23.82
N VAL A 351 15.30 -1.95 -22.70
CA VAL A 351 15.88 -2.15 -21.38
C VAL A 351 15.72 -3.63 -21.03
N LYS A 352 16.77 -4.42 -21.27
CA LYS A 352 17.04 -5.58 -20.42
C LYS A 352 17.75 -5.03 -19.19
N SER A 353 17.14 -5.14 -18.02
CA SER A 353 17.84 -4.90 -16.76
C SER A 353 18.82 -6.06 -16.50
N PRO A 354 20.06 -5.74 -16.14
CA PRO A 354 20.79 -6.58 -15.22
C PRO A 354 21.10 -5.77 -13.95
N ASN A 355 20.69 -6.31 -12.81
CA ASN A 355 21.35 -6.19 -11.50
C ASN A 355 21.84 -4.79 -11.09
N PHE A 356 20.92 -3.96 -10.56
CA PHE A 356 21.28 -2.70 -9.88
C PHE A 356 21.10 -2.75 -8.34
N TYR A 357 20.77 -3.92 -7.77
CA TYR A 357 20.66 -4.13 -6.32
C TYR A 357 21.66 -5.16 -5.79
N ASP A 358 22.95 -4.99 -6.09
CA ASP A 358 23.93 -5.92 -5.54
C ASP A 358 25.26 -5.26 -5.19
N THR A 359 25.24 -4.14 -4.45
CA THR A 359 26.47 -3.66 -3.76
C THR A 359 26.27 -2.62 -2.64
N ILE A 360 25.29 -2.78 -1.74
CA ILE A 360 25.34 -2.05 -0.45
C ILE A 360 24.93 -2.99 0.68
N SER A 361 25.83 -3.91 1.05
CA SER A 361 25.80 -4.62 2.34
C SER A 361 27.10 -5.41 2.50
N ARG A 362 28.17 -4.73 2.92
CA ARG A 362 29.36 -5.38 3.50
C ARG A 362 30.19 -4.34 4.27
N HIS A 363 29.59 -3.75 5.30
CA HIS A 363 30.37 -3.25 6.43
C HIS A 363 30.10 -4.08 7.68
N ARG A 364 31.00 -5.05 7.82
CA ARG A 364 31.27 -5.90 8.97
C ARG A 364 31.75 -5.00 10.12
N PHE A 365 30.88 -4.62 11.04
CA PHE A 365 31.34 -4.11 12.34
C PHE A 365 31.66 -5.29 13.25
N ARG A 366 32.96 -5.40 13.50
CA ARG A 366 33.61 -6.34 14.39
C ARG A 366 33.33 -5.88 15.83
N SER A 367 32.77 -6.80 16.62
CA SER A 367 32.58 -6.71 18.06
C SER A 367 33.92 -6.59 18.77
N GLU A 368 34.09 -5.56 19.61
CA GLU A 368 35.04 -5.54 20.71
C GLU A 368 34.29 -5.33 22.04
N ASN A 369 34.36 -6.39 22.85
CA ASN A 369 34.53 -6.42 24.30
C ASN A 369 33.61 -5.61 25.22
N ALA A 370 32.72 -6.38 25.87
CA ALA A 370 32.64 -6.55 27.32
C ALA A 370 33.27 -5.45 28.19
N LEU A 371 32.41 -4.68 28.86
CA LEU A 371 32.70 -4.26 30.24
C LEU A 371 31.44 -4.36 31.10
N GLN A 372 31.67 -4.97 32.25
CA GLN A 372 30.76 -5.34 33.32
C GLN A 372 30.65 -4.17 34.29
N SER A 373 29.45 -3.68 34.65
CA SER A 373 29.20 -3.15 36.00
C SER A 373 27.72 -2.86 36.32
N SER A 374 27.30 -3.44 37.45
CA SER A 374 26.43 -2.90 38.51
C SER A 374 25.07 -2.26 38.18
N GLN A 375 24.03 -2.93 38.68
CA GLN A 375 22.74 -2.33 39.10
C GLN A 375 22.94 -1.20 40.13
N PRO A 376 21.92 -0.34 40.30
CA PRO A 376 21.04 -0.56 41.44
C PRO A 376 19.54 -0.42 41.14
N ASN A 377 18.78 -1.08 42.01
CA ASN A 377 17.32 -1.08 42.15
C ASN A 377 16.72 0.34 42.21
N ILE A 378 15.67 0.58 41.43
CA ILE A 378 14.59 1.51 41.81
C ILE A 378 13.25 0.83 41.50
N SER A 379 12.48 0.69 42.56
CA SER A 379 11.14 0.16 42.65
C SER A 379 10.09 1.13 42.09
N ASP A 380 8.95 0.54 41.72
CA ASP A 380 7.61 1.14 41.69
C ASP A 380 7.26 2.16 40.60
N LEU A 381 6.62 1.67 39.52
CA LEU A 381 5.18 1.85 39.32
C LEU A 381 4.72 0.93 38.17
N ARG A 382 4.21 -0.26 38.52
CA ARG A 382 3.64 -1.21 37.56
C ARG A 382 2.13 -1.17 37.69
N THR A 383 1.45 -0.50 36.76
CA THR A 383 0.03 -0.74 36.52
C THR A 383 -0.11 -2.06 35.76
N GLU A 384 -0.01 -3.18 36.48
CA GLU A 384 -0.43 -4.49 35.97
C GLU A 384 -1.97 -4.53 36.01
N THR A 385 -2.61 -4.24 34.88
CA THR A 385 -4.00 -4.60 34.68
C THR A 385 -4.04 -6.08 34.29
N ALA A 386 -4.17 -6.96 35.29
CA ALA A 386 -4.58 -8.33 35.06
C ALA A 386 -6.08 -8.32 34.77
N ILE A 387 -6.47 -8.73 33.56
CA ILE A 387 -7.86 -8.73 33.10
C ILE A 387 -8.41 -10.16 33.27
N TYR A 388 -9.59 -10.27 33.90
CA TYR A 388 -10.29 -11.53 34.17
C TYR A 388 -11.09 -12.00 32.97
#